data_AF-Q1N8S8-F1
#
_entry.id   AF-Q1N8S8-F1
#
_cell.length_a   1.000
_cell.length_b   1.000
_cell.length_c   1.000
_cell.angle_alpha   90.00
_cell.angle_beta   90.00
_cell.angle_gamma   90.00
#
_symmetry.space_group_name_H-M   'P 1'
#
loop_
_entity.id
_entity.type
_entity.pdbx_description
1 polymer ?
#
loop_
_entity_poly.entity_id
_entity_poly.type
_entity_poly.pdbx_seq_one_letter_code
_entity_poly.pdbx_strand_id
1 'polypeptide(L)'
;MNNMRAVGRKAKGGMALLALCALVAPHLITAAPLDLLEGSAAPVDPAEQPGDNFPGSAFFYAEGAFDPVPGVEIVQSKHVLGLDAVKAAPAAVFRGLTAVDGYRAANCLTNAIYYEAGNEPEEGQRAVAQVVLNRVRSRLWPDSVCGVVYQGSERVDAKCQFTFSCDGSMMRAPVPIAWARARRIAQEALAGAVYAPVGLATHYHTLAVRPDWSASLQAVAVVGAHIFYRNPGFNGTVAAFNVPYTGRELISGPARTSWPAKPVTDAEMQGISVPLATGAVAPPDTPSWLPHAAQSATSANDGLPQSTVRPEYRNSGRPLI
;
A
#
# COMPACT_ATOMS: atom_id res chain seq x y z
N MET A 1 -46.07 -54.14 65.85
CA MET A 1 -47.43 -54.47 65.36
C MET A 1 -47.35 -54.81 63.88
N ASN A 2 -47.90 -55.98 63.51
CA ASN A 2 -48.56 -56.39 62.25
C ASN A 2 -48.74 -55.29 61.17
N ASN A 3 -48.72 -55.53 59.86
CA ASN A 3 -49.08 -56.70 59.04
C ASN A 3 -48.48 -56.50 57.63
N MET A 4 -47.90 -57.53 57.00
CA MET A 4 -48.49 -58.30 55.87
C MET A 4 -49.06 -57.45 54.71
N ARG A 5 -48.41 -57.49 53.53
CA ARG A 5 -48.79 -58.23 52.30
C ARG A 5 -49.97 -57.57 51.54
N ALA A 6 -50.04 -57.46 50.22
CA ALA A 6 -49.20 -57.87 49.10
C ALA A 6 -49.85 -57.35 47.80
N VAL A 7 -49.24 -57.71 46.66
CA VAL A 7 -49.81 -57.83 45.31
C VAL A 7 -49.78 -56.53 44.48
N GLY A 8 -49.16 -56.44 43.31
CA GLY A 8 -48.57 -57.45 42.42
C GLY A 8 -48.95 -57.11 40.98
N ARG A 9 -47.97 -56.90 40.09
CA ARG A 9 -47.97 -57.36 38.69
C ARG A 9 -46.65 -57.04 38.00
N LYS A 10 -46.05 -58.10 37.48
CA LYS A 10 -44.93 -58.11 36.53
C LYS A 10 -45.43 -57.82 35.10
N ALA A 11 -44.44 -57.55 34.24
CA ALA A 11 -44.44 -57.54 32.76
C ALA A 11 -44.93 -56.22 32.16
N LYS A 12 -44.21 -55.55 31.25
CA LYS A 12 -43.31 -55.98 30.16
C LYS A 12 -42.26 -54.84 30.00
N GLY A 13 -40.96 -55.03 29.80
CA GLY A 13 -40.29 -56.05 28.99
C GLY A 13 -40.34 -55.66 27.51
N GLY A 14 -39.44 -54.78 27.07
CA GLY A 14 -39.15 -54.55 25.65
C GLY A 14 -39.85 -53.35 25.01
N MET A 15 -39.25 -52.17 25.13
CA MET A 15 -39.36 -51.07 24.13
C MET A 15 -38.52 -49.82 24.47
N ALA A 16 -37.60 -49.86 25.43
CA ALA A 16 -36.85 -48.67 25.86
C ALA A 16 -35.38 -48.63 25.39
N LEU A 17 -34.88 -49.63 24.64
CA LEU A 17 -33.49 -49.64 24.17
C LEU A 17 -33.33 -49.35 22.66
N LEU A 18 -34.42 -49.21 21.90
CA LEU A 18 -34.39 -48.80 20.49
C LEU A 18 -34.61 -47.30 20.28
N ALA A 19 -35.09 -46.58 21.30
CA ALA A 19 -35.28 -45.13 21.24
C ALA A 19 -33.99 -44.33 21.56
N LEU A 20 -32.96 -44.97 22.14
CA LEU A 20 -31.71 -44.28 22.48
C LEU A 20 -30.63 -44.37 21.37
N CYS A 21 -30.75 -45.32 20.44
CA CYS A 21 -29.84 -45.42 19.28
C CYS A 21 -30.28 -44.57 18.08
N ALA A 22 -31.48 -43.98 18.11
CA ALA A 22 -31.95 -43.06 17.06
C ALA A 22 -31.58 -41.58 17.33
N LEU A 23 -30.85 -41.30 18.42
CA LEU A 23 -30.37 -39.96 18.77
C LEU A 23 -28.86 -39.76 18.53
N VAL A 24 -28.17 -40.78 17.99
CA VAL A 24 -26.74 -40.69 17.66
C VAL A 24 -26.53 -41.13 16.21
N ALA A 25 -26.57 -40.12 15.33
CA ALA A 25 -26.29 -40.10 13.89
C ALA A 25 -27.41 -40.66 12.96
N PRO A 26 -27.78 -39.93 11.87
CA PRO A 26 -26.91 -39.06 11.10
C PRO A 26 -27.52 -37.67 10.80
N HIS A 27 -26.93 -36.62 11.38
CA HIS A 27 -26.85 -35.33 10.68
C HIS A 27 -25.77 -35.43 9.59
N LEU A 28 -25.97 -36.34 8.65
CA LEU A 28 -25.29 -36.37 7.36
C LEU A 28 -26.14 -35.55 6.38
N ILE A 29 -26.33 -34.27 6.70
CA ILE A 29 -26.69 -33.28 5.69
C ILE A 29 -25.36 -32.83 5.12
N THR A 30 -25.06 -33.38 3.95
CA THR A 30 -24.10 -32.92 2.94
C THR A 30 -23.36 -31.64 3.33
N ALA A 31 -22.25 -31.78 4.06
CA ALA A 31 -21.13 -30.88 3.83
C ALA A 31 -20.72 -31.15 2.38
N ALA A 32 -21.22 -30.34 1.44
CA ALA A 32 -20.48 -30.13 0.21
C ALA A 32 -19.06 -29.80 0.67
N PRO A 33 -18.02 -30.52 0.20
CA PRO A 33 -16.68 -30.24 0.64
C PRO A 33 -16.41 -28.76 0.32
N LEU A 34 -16.09 -27.99 1.37
CA LEU A 34 -15.61 -26.61 1.22
C LEU A 34 -14.41 -26.55 0.25
N ASP A 35 -13.75 -27.68 0.00
CA ASP A 35 -12.72 -27.89 -1.01
C ASP A 35 -13.17 -27.64 -2.46
N LEU A 36 -14.48 -27.53 -2.76
CA LEU A 36 -14.97 -27.26 -4.12
C LEU A 36 -15.25 -25.77 -4.40
N LEU A 37 -15.17 -24.91 -3.37
CA LEU A 37 -15.14 -23.45 -3.48
C LEU A 37 -13.75 -22.86 -3.21
N GLU A 38 -12.78 -23.69 -2.86
CA GLU A 38 -11.36 -23.44 -3.07
C GLU A 38 -11.12 -23.43 -4.60
N GLY A 39 -11.69 -22.43 -5.28
CA GLY A 39 -11.41 -22.16 -6.66
C GLY A 39 -9.92 -21.94 -6.74
N SER A 40 -9.20 -22.97 -7.22
CA SER A 40 -7.77 -23.01 -7.48
C SER A 40 -7.11 -21.68 -7.16
N ALA A 41 -6.79 -21.46 -5.88
CA ALA A 41 -5.83 -20.44 -5.53
C ALA A 41 -4.54 -20.98 -6.15
N ALA A 42 -4.33 -20.65 -7.43
CA ALA A 42 -3.02 -20.73 -8.02
C ALA A 42 -2.08 -20.11 -6.99
N PRO A 43 -0.88 -20.67 -6.78
CA PRO A 43 0.12 -20.01 -5.94
C PRO A 43 0.10 -18.54 -6.33
N VAL A 44 -0.19 -17.65 -5.39
CA VAL A 44 -0.27 -16.22 -5.68
C VAL A 44 1.08 -15.87 -6.27
N ASP A 45 1.12 -15.70 -7.58
CA ASP A 45 2.35 -15.33 -8.26
C ASP A 45 2.70 -13.96 -7.70
N PRO A 46 3.85 -13.81 -7.02
CA PRO A 46 4.24 -12.51 -6.49
C PRO A 46 4.36 -11.47 -7.61
N ALA A 47 4.52 -11.89 -8.88
CA ALA A 47 4.47 -11.04 -10.06
C ALA A 47 3.06 -10.56 -10.46
N GLU A 48 1.99 -11.10 -9.86
CA GLU A 48 0.59 -10.82 -10.23
C GLU A 48 -0.23 -10.32 -9.03
N GLN A 49 0.40 -9.60 -8.09
CA GLN A 49 -0.33 -8.98 -6.99
C GLN A 49 -1.01 -7.66 -7.41
N PRO A 50 -2.32 -7.49 -7.15
CA PRO A 50 -3.04 -6.27 -7.46
C PRO A 50 -2.42 -5.03 -6.80
N GLY A 51 -1.78 -4.20 -7.62
CA GLY A 51 -1.15 -2.96 -7.20
C GLY A 51 0.34 -3.04 -6.92
N ASP A 52 0.99 -4.18 -7.16
CA ASP A 52 2.47 -4.31 -7.21
C ASP A 52 3.00 -4.49 -8.65
N ASN A 53 2.07 -4.55 -9.62
CA ASN A 53 2.38 -4.68 -11.03
C ASN A 53 2.69 -3.30 -11.65
N PHE A 54 3.89 -3.15 -12.18
CA PHE A 54 4.33 -2.00 -12.97
C PHE A 54 5.03 -2.51 -14.25
N PRO A 55 5.16 -1.71 -15.32
CA PRO A 55 5.92 -2.13 -16.49
C PRO A 55 7.35 -2.56 -16.08
N GLY A 56 7.66 -3.85 -16.17
CA GLY A 56 8.93 -4.42 -15.73
C GLY A 56 8.95 -5.05 -14.33
N SER A 57 7.84 -5.05 -13.57
CA SER A 57 7.77 -5.66 -12.23
C SER A 57 8.04 -7.16 -12.24
N ALA A 58 7.64 -7.86 -13.31
CA ALA A 58 7.93 -9.30 -13.50
C ALA A 58 9.43 -9.63 -13.41
N PHE A 59 10.31 -8.66 -13.76
CA PHE A 59 11.76 -8.83 -13.61
C PHE A 59 12.19 -8.98 -12.15
N PHE A 60 11.45 -8.42 -11.20
CA PHE A 60 11.80 -8.49 -9.78
C PHE A 60 11.39 -9.81 -9.11
N TYR A 61 10.48 -10.56 -9.72
CA TYR A 61 9.88 -11.77 -9.14
C TYR A 61 10.33 -13.07 -9.84
N ALA A 62 11.02 -12.96 -10.97
CA ALA A 62 11.63 -14.12 -11.61
C ALA A 62 12.80 -14.66 -10.77
N GLU A 63 12.71 -15.93 -10.36
CA GLU A 63 13.80 -16.65 -9.70
C GLU A 63 15.06 -16.58 -10.57
N GLY A 64 16.16 -16.09 -10.00
CA GLY A 64 17.42 -15.90 -10.73
C GLY A 64 17.46 -14.70 -11.68
N ALA A 65 16.47 -13.80 -11.68
CA ALA A 65 16.55 -12.56 -12.48
C ALA A 65 17.67 -11.62 -12.04
N PHE A 66 18.08 -11.71 -10.77
CA PHE A 66 19.24 -11.02 -10.22
C PHE A 66 20.47 -11.90 -10.10
N ASP A 67 20.34 -13.20 -10.38
CA ASP A 67 21.51 -14.05 -10.52
C ASP A 67 22.16 -13.68 -11.85
N PRO A 68 23.45 -13.29 -11.84
CA PRO A 68 24.13 -13.04 -13.10
C PRO A 68 24.15 -14.34 -13.89
N VAL A 69 23.38 -14.38 -14.99
CA VAL A 69 23.44 -15.48 -15.95
C VAL A 69 24.91 -15.65 -16.32
N PRO A 70 25.51 -16.85 -16.18
CA PRO A 70 26.92 -17.05 -16.46
C PRO A 70 27.25 -16.56 -17.88
N GLY A 71 28.09 -15.53 -17.98
CA GLY A 71 28.50 -14.94 -19.26
C GLY A 71 27.65 -13.76 -19.76
N VAL A 72 26.64 -13.29 -19.01
CA VAL A 72 25.93 -12.03 -19.30
C VAL A 72 26.59 -10.90 -18.53
N GLU A 73 27.13 -9.92 -19.25
CA GLU A 73 27.43 -8.61 -18.66
C GLU A 73 26.10 -7.97 -18.24
N ILE A 74 25.83 -7.93 -16.94
CA ILE A 74 24.73 -7.13 -16.39
C ILE A 74 24.94 -5.71 -16.95
N VAL A 75 23.92 -5.12 -17.58
CA VAL A 75 24.03 -3.78 -18.15
C VAL A 75 24.33 -2.80 -17.01
N GLN A 76 25.62 -2.58 -16.78
CA GLN A 76 26.15 -1.60 -15.85
C GLN A 76 25.94 -0.25 -16.53
N SER A 77 24.76 0.33 -16.30
CA SER A 77 24.54 1.71 -16.70
C SER A 77 25.56 2.57 -15.96
N LYS A 78 26.46 3.24 -16.67
CA LYS A 78 27.37 4.23 -16.08
C LYS A 78 26.65 5.33 -15.28
N HIS A 79 25.33 5.44 -15.45
CA HIS A 79 24.50 6.48 -14.87
C HIS A 79 23.73 6.02 -13.62
N VAL A 80 23.60 4.72 -13.35
CA VAL A 80 22.86 4.18 -12.18
C VAL A 80 23.80 3.28 -11.39
N LEU A 81 23.86 3.47 -10.08
CA LEU A 81 24.66 2.60 -9.21
C LEU A 81 24.13 1.16 -9.29
N GLY A 82 25.04 0.18 -9.43
CA GLY A 82 24.69 -1.23 -9.23
C GLY A 82 24.17 -1.46 -7.81
N LEU A 83 23.25 -2.41 -7.63
CA LEU A 83 22.64 -2.71 -6.33
C LEU A 83 23.70 -3.03 -5.25
N ASP A 84 24.81 -3.64 -5.65
CA ASP A 84 25.98 -3.94 -4.82
C ASP A 84 26.71 -2.69 -4.32
N ALA A 85 26.66 -1.60 -5.08
CA ALA A 85 27.23 -0.31 -4.73
C ALA A 85 26.27 0.56 -3.90
N VAL A 86 24.97 0.22 -3.85
CA VAL A 86 23.98 0.96 -3.06
C VAL A 86 24.10 0.57 -1.58
N LYS A 87 24.68 1.48 -0.79
CA LYS A 87 24.70 1.31 0.66
C LYS A 87 23.33 1.67 1.25
N ALA A 88 22.69 0.70 1.90
CA ALA A 88 21.45 0.90 2.64
C ALA A 88 21.61 2.01 3.68
N ALA A 89 20.55 2.80 3.89
CA ALA A 89 20.51 3.75 4.99
C ALA A 89 20.61 2.99 6.32
N PRO A 90 21.35 3.52 7.31
CA PRO A 90 21.35 2.93 8.64
C PRO A 90 19.92 2.87 9.20
N ALA A 91 19.49 1.72 9.72
CA ALA A 91 18.19 1.61 10.37
C ALA A 91 18.10 2.57 11.59
N ALA A 92 16.94 3.19 11.77
CA ALA A 92 16.66 4.04 12.93
C ALA A 92 15.17 4.03 13.24
N VAL A 93 14.83 4.08 14.52
CA VAL A 93 13.44 4.18 14.98
C VAL A 93 13.09 5.65 15.17
N PHE A 94 12.01 6.08 14.53
CA PHE A 94 11.52 7.46 14.59
C PHE A 94 10.39 7.58 15.62
N ARG A 95 10.77 7.46 16.90
CA ARG A 95 9.82 7.50 18.01
C ARG A 95 9.54 8.94 18.46
N GLY A 96 8.28 9.36 18.41
CA GLY A 96 7.86 10.64 18.98
C GLY A 96 8.01 10.69 20.50
N LEU A 97 8.28 11.86 21.05
CA LEU A 97 8.38 12.08 22.51
C LEU A 97 7.04 11.84 23.21
N THR A 98 5.94 12.21 22.55
CA THR A 98 4.58 11.96 23.01
C THR A 98 3.82 11.10 22.00
N ALA A 99 2.68 10.54 22.44
CA ALA A 99 1.77 9.84 21.53
C ALA A 99 1.25 10.77 20.41
N VAL A 100 1.09 12.06 20.70
CA VAL A 100 0.68 13.07 19.71
C VAL A 100 1.79 13.29 18.67
N ASP A 101 3.05 13.38 19.10
CA ASP A 101 4.18 13.48 18.16
C ASP A 101 4.28 12.23 17.28
N GLY A 102 4.16 11.04 17.86
CA GLY A 102 4.16 9.79 17.09
C GLY A 102 3.01 9.73 16.07
N TYR A 103 1.82 10.17 16.46
CA TYR A 103 0.69 10.27 15.55
C TYR A 103 0.95 11.25 14.40
N ARG A 104 1.52 12.43 14.70
CA ARG A 104 1.86 13.46 13.72
C ARG A 104 2.90 12.97 12.72
N ALA A 105 4.01 12.38 13.19
CA ALA A 105 5.04 11.80 12.33
C ALA A 105 4.44 10.79 11.34
N ALA A 106 3.63 9.86 11.86
CA ALA A 106 2.95 8.88 11.03
C ALA A 106 2.00 9.55 10.03
N ASN A 107 1.24 10.57 10.43
CA ASN A 107 0.30 11.27 9.54
C ASN A 107 1.04 12.03 8.43
N CYS A 108 2.08 12.78 8.77
CA CYS A 108 2.90 13.51 7.81
C CYS A 108 3.57 12.56 6.79
N LEU A 109 4.16 11.46 7.26
CA LEU A 109 4.74 10.46 6.35
C LEU A 109 3.69 9.78 5.49
N THR A 110 2.50 9.48 6.03
CA THR A 110 1.38 8.92 5.25
C THR A 110 0.96 9.86 4.12
N ASN A 111 0.84 11.16 4.39
CA ASN A 111 0.51 12.14 3.35
C ASN A 111 1.56 12.14 2.24
N ALA A 112 2.85 12.18 2.60
CA ALA A 112 3.92 12.15 1.61
C ALA A 112 3.84 10.91 0.72
N ILE A 113 3.71 9.71 1.32
CA ILE A 113 3.60 8.47 0.55
C ILE A 113 2.35 8.47 -0.34
N TYR A 114 1.19 8.84 0.21
CA TYR A 114 -0.07 8.79 -0.51
C TYR A 114 -0.08 9.73 -1.72
N TYR A 115 0.37 10.97 -1.56
CA TYR A 115 0.29 11.96 -2.64
C TYR A 115 1.43 11.82 -3.66
N GLU A 116 2.57 11.27 -3.29
CA GLU A 116 3.71 11.11 -4.19
C GLU A 116 3.75 9.73 -4.86
N ALA A 117 3.28 8.69 -4.17
CA ALA A 117 3.43 7.29 -4.58
C ALA A 117 2.15 6.46 -4.34
N GLY A 118 0.98 7.07 -4.13
CA GLY A 118 -0.25 6.34 -3.82
C GLY A 118 -0.71 5.38 -4.93
N ASN A 119 -0.33 5.64 -6.18
CA ASN A 119 -0.58 4.79 -7.34
C ASN A 119 0.63 3.93 -7.74
N GLU A 120 1.72 3.99 -6.98
CA GLU A 120 2.90 3.17 -7.19
C GLU A 120 2.76 1.82 -6.46
N PRO A 121 3.53 0.80 -6.90
CA PRO A 121 3.75 -0.43 -6.13
C PRO A 121 4.21 -0.14 -4.70
N GLU A 122 4.05 -1.11 -3.80
CA GLU A 122 4.50 -0.95 -2.41
C GLU A 122 5.98 -0.56 -2.31
N GLU A 123 6.80 -1.08 -3.21
CA GLU A 123 8.22 -0.73 -3.28
C GLU A 123 8.47 0.74 -3.60
N GLY A 124 7.65 1.36 -4.47
CA GLY A 124 7.71 2.79 -4.76
C GLY A 124 7.29 3.64 -3.54
N GLN A 125 6.30 3.17 -2.79
CA GLN A 125 5.85 3.80 -1.55
C GLN A 125 6.91 3.73 -0.45
N ARG A 126 7.56 2.58 -0.28
CA ARG A 126 8.69 2.38 0.65
C ARG A 126 9.89 3.25 0.24
N ALA A 127 10.15 3.38 -1.05
CA ALA A 127 11.23 4.23 -1.58
C ALA A 127 11.03 5.72 -1.24
N VAL A 128 9.81 6.26 -1.44
CA VAL A 128 9.49 7.64 -1.04
C VAL A 128 9.59 7.81 0.48
N ALA A 129 9.08 6.84 1.25
CA ALA A 129 9.20 6.87 2.71
C ALA A 129 10.67 6.95 3.17
N GLN A 130 11.54 6.12 2.56
CA GLN A 130 12.97 6.11 2.85
C GLN A 130 13.64 7.45 2.53
N VAL A 131 13.27 8.10 1.42
CA VAL A 131 13.79 9.44 1.07
C VAL A 131 13.43 10.48 2.13
N VAL A 132 12.17 10.50 2.61
CA VAL A 132 11.74 11.42 3.66
C VAL A 132 12.55 11.20 4.93
N LEU A 133 12.71 9.95 5.37
CA LEU A 133 13.46 9.62 6.57
C LEU A 133 14.98 9.86 6.43
N ASN A 134 15.53 9.70 5.22
CA ASN A 134 16.89 10.09 4.90
C ASN A 134 17.09 11.61 5.05
N ARG A 135 16.12 12.42 4.60
CA ARG A 135 16.16 13.88 4.77
C ARG A 135 16.15 14.28 6.25
N VAL A 136 15.28 13.69 7.06
CA VAL A 136 15.23 13.93 8.53
C VAL A 136 16.59 13.72 9.19
N ARG A 137 17.37 12.77 8.68
CA ARG A 137 18.69 12.42 9.24
C ARG A 137 19.86 13.24 8.70
N SER A 138 19.62 14.15 7.77
CA SER A 138 20.65 14.97 7.15
C SER A 138 20.51 16.44 7.54
N ARG A 139 21.66 17.12 7.71
CA ARG A 139 21.71 18.54 8.11
C ARG A 139 21.21 19.51 7.05
N LEU A 140 20.93 19.03 5.84
CA LEU A 140 20.42 19.85 4.74
C LEU A 140 18.90 20.05 4.81
N TRP A 141 18.20 19.31 5.66
CA TRP A 141 16.74 19.35 5.79
C TRP A 141 16.33 19.50 7.26
N PRO A 142 15.05 19.81 7.53
CA PRO A 142 14.49 19.78 8.87
C PRO A 142 14.64 18.41 9.54
N ASP A 143 14.78 18.41 10.87
CA ASP A 143 15.04 17.23 11.72
C ASP A 143 13.76 16.56 12.28
N SER A 144 12.61 16.85 11.66
CA SER A 144 11.31 16.25 11.97
C SER A 144 10.59 15.81 10.69
N VAL A 145 9.74 14.79 10.78
CA VAL A 145 9.05 14.23 9.60
C VAL A 145 8.10 15.26 9.02
N CYS A 146 7.27 15.91 9.84
CA CYS A 146 6.38 16.96 9.38
C CYS A 146 7.14 18.17 8.83
N GLY A 147 8.30 18.50 9.42
CA GLY A 147 9.17 19.57 8.93
C GLY A 147 9.67 19.31 7.51
N VAL A 148 10.08 18.08 7.20
CA VAL A 148 10.51 17.69 5.85
C VAL A 148 9.34 17.69 4.87
N VAL A 149 8.20 17.12 5.27
CA VAL A 149 7.03 16.96 4.39
C VAL A 149 6.40 18.30 4.00
N TYR A 150 6.33 19.24 4.93
CA TYR A 150 5.71 20.56 4.69
C TYR A 150 6.71 21.68 4.46
N GLN A 151 7.98 21.35 4.20
CA GLN A 151 9.02 22.33 3.92
C GLN A 151 8.64 23.22 2.74
N GLY A 152 8.65 24.54 2.95
CA GLY A 152 8.34 25.53 1.93
C GLY A 152 6.86 25.90 1.82
N SER A 153 5.97 25.22 2.57
CA SER A 153 4.54 25.56 2.60
C SER A 153 4.25 26.91 3.25
N GLU A 154 5.16 27.41 4.07
CA GLU A 154 5.13 28.74 4.67
C GLU A 154 5.43 29.88 3.68
N ARG A 155 5.92 29.55 2.48
CA ARG A 155 6.35 30.54 1.50
C ARG A 155 5.19 31.03 0.64
N VAL A 156 5.21 32.32 0.32
CA VAL A 156 4.20 32.96 -0.56
C VAL A 156 4.34 32.61 -2.03
N ASP A 157 5.50 32.06 -2.45
CA ASP A 157 5.79 31.72 -3.85
C ASP A 157 5.32 30.30 -4.25
N ALA A 158 4.59 29.61 -3.37
CA ALA A 158 4.06 28.26 -3.57
C ALA A 158 5.11 27.20 -3.96
N LYS A 159 6.39 27.45 -3.66
CA LYS A 159 7.49 26.50 -3.91
C LYS A 159 7.63 25.51 -2.74
N CYS A 160 6.66 24.62 -2.62
CA CYS A 160 6.70 23.50 -1.67
C CYS A 160 7.70 22.42 -2.11
N GLN A 161 8.36 21.76 -1.13
CA GLN A 161 9.18 20.57 -1.37
C GLN A 161 8.36 19.41 -1.94
N PHE A 162 7.12 19.26 -1.46
CA PHE A 162 6.14 18.32 -1.98
C PHE A 162 4.94 19.11 -2.49
N THR A 163 4.62 18.97 -3.77
CA THR A 163 3.66 19.86 -4.45
C THR A 163 2.28 19.80 -3.84
N PHE A 164 1.86 18.63 -3.33
CA PHE A 164 0.56 18.42 -2.69
C PHE A 164 0.31 19.34 -1.48
N SER A 165 1.38 19.87 -0.88
CA SER A 165 1.30 20.79 0.26
C SER A 165 0.90 22.21 -0.14
N CYS A 166 1.01 22.56 -1.43
CA CYS A 166 0.74 23.89 -1.99
C CYS A 166 -0.36 23.89 -3.08
N ASP A 167 -0.71 22.75 -3.69
CA ASP A 167 -1.40 22.70 -5.00
C ASP A 167 -2.94 22.55 -4.98
N GLY A 168 -3.54 22.31 -3.82
CA GLY A 168 -4.97 21.96 -3.73
C GLY A 168 -5.27 20.55 -3.21
N SER A 169 -4.33 19.63 -3.29
CA SER A 169 -4.59 18.19 -3.26
C SER A 169 -5.10 17.67 -1.93
N MET A 170 -4.69 18.29 -0.82
CA MET A 170 -5.14 17.93 0.53
C MET A 170 -6.59 18.29 0.84
N MET A 171 -7.27 19.09 0.01
CA MET A 171 -8.69 19.41 0.20
C MET A 171 -9.64 18.27 -0.18
N ARG A 172 -9.13 17.28 -0.93
CA ARG A 172 -9.92 16.12 -1.36
C ARG A 172 -9.73 14.98 -0.37
N ALA A 173 -10.83 14.30 -0.04
CA ALA A 173 -10.78 13.12 0.80
C ALA A 173 -9.92 12.02 0.13
N PRO A 174 -8.96 11.43 0.83
CA PRO A 174 -8.16 10.32 0.30
C PRO A 174 -9.03 9.08 0.01
N VAL A 175 -8.60 8.28 -0.96
CA VAL A 175 -9.19 6.97 -1.22
C VAL A 175 -8.83 6.04 -0.06
N PRO A 176 -9.80 5.44 0.66
CA PRO A 176 -9.54 4.72 1.92
C PRO A 176 -8.51 3.60 1.81
N ILE A 177 -8.56 2.78 0.74
CA ILE A 177 -7.66 1.63 0.60
C ILE A 177 -6.21 2.04 0.31
N ALA A 178 -6.01 3.03 -0.56
CA ALA A 178 -4.68 3.56 -0.87
C ALA A 178 -4.10 4.32 0.33
N TRP A 179 -4.94 5.03 1.08
CA TRP A 179 -4.54 5.67 2.33
C TRP A 179 -4.12 4.65 3.40
N ALA A 180 -4.87 3.56 3.57
CA ALA A 180 -4.53 2.51 4.52
C ALA A 180 -3.19 1.83 4.18
N ARG A 181 -2.93 1.57 2.90
CA ARG A 181 -1.64 1.06 2.41
C ARG A 181 -0.49 2.03 2.74
N ALA A 182 -0.63 3.30 2.38
CA ALA A 182 0.36 4.34 2.67
C ALA A 182 0.61 4.49 4.18
N ARG A 183 -0.44 4.39 4.99
CA ARG A 183 -0.36 4.46 6.46
C ARG A 183 0.43 3.29 7.05
N ARG A 184 0.19 2.07 6.57
CA ARG A 184 0.91 0.88 7.02
C ARG A 184 2.40 1.01 6.71
N ILE A 185 2.74 1.38 5.47
CA ILE A 185 4.14 1.57 5.05
C ILE A 185 4.82 2.69 5.85
N ALA A 186 4.11 3.80 6.12
CA ALA A 186 4.62 4.85 6.99
C ALA A 186 4.96 4.32 8.40
N GLN A 187 4.10 3.50 8.99
CA GLN A 187 4.32 2.93 10.32
C GLN A 187 5.51 1.97 10.36
N GLU A 188 5.65 1.11 9.34
CA GLU A 188 6.78 0.20 9.19
C GLU A 188 8.10 0.97 9.07
N ALA A 189 8.15 2.00 8.22
CA ALA A 189 9.32 2.84 8.03
C ALA A 189 9.72 3.59 9.32
N LEU A 190 8.74 4.16 10.05
CA LEU A 190 9.00 4.82 11.34
C LEU A 190 9.45 3.84 12.43
N ALA A 191 9.02 2.57 12.35
CA ALA A 191 9.49 1.49 13.22
C ALA A 191 10.91 1.00 12.87
N GLY A 192 11.51 1.52 11.80
CA GLY A 192 12.89 1.25 11.41
C GLY A 192 13.05 0.27 10.26
N ALA A 193 11.98 -0.07 9.54
CA ALA A 193 12.10 -0.79 8.28
C ALA A 193 12.88 0.08 7.26
N VAL A 194 13.93 -0.50 6.68
CA VAL A 194 14.78 0.19 5.70
C VAL A 194 14.54 -0.38 4.32
N TYR A 195 14.27 0.49 3.35
CA TYR A 195 14.22 0.11 1.95
C TYR A 195 15.60 0.25 1.30
N ALA A 196 16.36 -0.83 1.31
CA ALA A 196 17.76 -0.84 0.87
C ALA A 196 18.02 -0.37 -0.58
N PRO A 197 17.17 -0.68 -1.59
CA PRO A 197 17.45 -0.35 -2.99
C PRO A 197 17.64 1.13 -3.30
N VAL A 198 17.05 2.05 -2.50
CA VAL A 198 17.26 3.50 -2.67
C VAL A 198 18.35 4.07 -1.77
N GLY A 199 18.94 3.25 -0.90
CA GLY A 199 20.08 3.61 -0.04
C GLY A 199 19.93 4.97 0.63
N LEU A 200 20.86 5.87 0.31
CA LEU A 200 20.94 7.23 0.84
C LEU A 200 20.31 8.29 -0.08
N ALA A 201 19.37 7.90 -0.95
CA ALA A 201 18.68 8.84 -1.83
C ALA A 201 17.94 9.89 -1.00
N THR A 202 18.03 11.14 -1.45
CA THR A 202 17.35 12.30 -0.86
C THR A 202 16.52 13.06 -1.89
N HIS A 203 16.59 12.68 -3.16
CA HIS A 203 15.86 13.30 -4.26
C HIS A 203 15.30 12.21 -5.16
N TYR A 204 14.18 12.52 -5.82
CA TYR A 204 13.63 11.71 -6.88
C TYR A 204 12.84 12.59 -7.83
N HIS A 205 12.57 12.06 -9.02
CA HIS A 205 11.58 12.64 -9.93
C HIS A 205 10.93 11.52 -10.75
N THR A 206 9.78 11.81 -11.35
CA THR A 206 9.09 10.85 -12.22
C THR A 206 9.83 10.70 -13.55
N LEU A 207 9.66 9.56 -14.21
CA LEU A 207 10.20 9.30 -15.56
C LEU A 207 9.68 10.29 -16.62
N ALA A 208 8.56 10.97 -16.35
CA ALA A 208 7.93 11.90 -17.27
C ALA A 208 8.63 13.28 -17.36
N VAL A 209 9.54 13.58 -16.43
CA VAL A 209 10.23 14.89 -16.37
C VAL A 209 11.74 14.71 -16.24
N ARG A 210 12.50 15.73 -16.65
CA ARG A 210 13.96 15.80 -16.47
C ARG A 210 14.33 17.17 -15.90
N PRO A 211 14.39 17.34 -14.58
CA PRO A 211 14.76 18.61 -13.97
C PRO A 211 16.27 18.85 -14.08
N ASP A 212 16.68 20.10 -14.26
CA ASP A 212 18.10 20.46 -14.46
C ASP A 212 19.02 20.00 -13.31
N TRP A 213 18.50 20.01 -12.08
CA TRP A 213 19.26 19.57 -10.91
C TRP A 213 19.65 18.09 -10.96
N SER A 214 18.92 17.23 -11.68
CA SER A 214 19.20 15.79 -11.66
C SER A 214 20.53 15.44 -12.31
N ALA A 215 21.01 16.27 -13.24
CA ALA A 215 22.33 16.13 -13.86
C ALA A 215 23.50 16.34 -12.89
N SER A 216 23.26 17.04 -11.76
CA SER A 216 24.29 17.30 -10.74
C SER A 216 24.33 16.26 -9.62
N LEU A 217 23.39 15.30 -9.62
CA LEU A 217 23.27 14.26 -8.61
C LEU A 217 23.66 12.89 -9.16
N GLN A 218 23.89 11.93 -8.26
CA GLN A 218 24.18 10.55 -8.65
C GLN A 218 22.90 9.71 -8.56
N ALA A 219 22.48 9.11 -9.68
CA ALA A 219 21.32 8.21 -9.66
C ALA A 219 21.67 6.91 -8.94
N VAL A 220 20.74 6.46 -8.10
CA VAL A 220 20.90 5.31 -7.20
C VAL A 220 20.09 4.13 -7.71
N ALA A 221 18.81 4.36 -8.00
CA ALA A 221 17.89 3.31 -8.43
C ALA A 221 16.72 3.89 -9.23
N VAL A 222 16.06 3.03 -9.98
CA VAL A 222 14.75 3.30 -10.57
C VAL A 222 13.75 2.35 -9.91
N VAL A 223 12.70 2.89 -9.29
CA VAL A 223 11.67 2.09 -8.61
C VAL A 223 10.32 2.63 -9.02
N GLY A 224 9.47 1.77 -9.60
CA GLY A 224 8.22 2.18 -10.20
C GLY A 224 8.43 3.27 -11.25
N ALA A 225 7.63 4.34 -11.20
CA ALA A 225 7.75 5.48 -12.12
C ALA A 225 8.78 6.54 -11.69
N HIS A 226 9.66 6.25 -10.74
CA HIS A 226 10.58 7.22 -10.13
C HIS A 226 12.06 6.84 -10.31
N ILE A 227 12.90 7.86 -10.57
CA ILE A 227 14.35 7.75 -10.50
C ILE A 227 14.81 8.41 -9.20
N PHE A 228 15.60 7.71 -8.41
CA PHE A 228 16.11 8.14 -7.10
C PHE A 228 17.57 8.57 -7.20
N TYR A 229 17.91 9.64 -6.46
CA TYR A 229 19.23 10.27 -6.51
C TYR A 229 19.77 10.57 -5.12
N ARG A 230 21.09 10.48 -4.99
CA ARG A 230 21.84 10.95 -3.82
C ARG A 230 22.76 12.12 -4.18
N ASN A 231 23.11 12.91 -3.17
CA ASN A 231 24.11 13.96 -3.31
C ASN A 231 25.50 13.37 -3.65
N PRO A 232 26.33 14.05 -4.46
CA PRO A 232 27.73 13.71 -4.59
C PRO A 232 28.54 14.08 -3.32
N GLY A 233 29.72 13.48 -3.17
CA GLY A 233 30.65 13.81 -2.08
C GLY A 233 30.13 13.44 -0.69
N PHE A 234 30.57 14.19 0.33
CA PHE A 234 30.27 13.91 1.75
C PHE A 234 28.76 13.74 2.02
N ASN A 235 27.94 14.62 1.45
CA ASN A 235 26.49 14.66 1.66
C ASN A 235 25.73 13.43 1.12
N GLY A 236 26.38 12.58 0.33
CA GLY A 236 25.84 11.29 -0.14
C GLY A 236 26.41 10.07 0.56
N THR A 237 27.20 10.26 1.61
CA THR A 237 27.80 9.19 2.42
C THR A 237 27.03 9.00 3.73
N VAL A 238 27.11 7.80 4.31
CA VAL A 238 26.47 7.49 5.61
C VAL A 238 26.87 8.47 6.72
N ALA A 239 28.09 9.01 6.66
CA ALA A 239 28.59 9.96 7.65
C ALA A 239 27.78 11.26 7.71
N ALA A 240 27.11 11.66 6.62
CA ALA A 240 26.26 12.85 6.60
C ALA A 240 24.87 12.63 7.25
N PHE A 241 24.43 11.38 7.39
CA PHE A 241 23.12 11.00 7.92
C PHE A 241 23.14 10.75 9.43
N ASN A 242 23.75 11.69 10.15
CA ASN A 242 24.01 11.60 11.59
C ASN A 242 23.11 12.48 12.47
N VAL A 243 22.14 13.19 11.87
CA VAL A 243 21.19 14.01 12.63
C VAL A 243 20.23 13.09 13.38
N PRO A 244 20.14 13.18 14.72
CA PRO A 244 19.17 12.43 15.48
C PRO A 244 17.77 13.00 15.23
N TYR A 245 16.78 12.12 15.09
CA TYR A 245 15.39 12.53 15.09
C TYR A 245 15.01 13.09 16.47
N THR A 246 14.47 14.32 16.50
CA THR A 246 14.19 15.03 17.76
C THR A 246 13.01 14.44 18.53
N GLY A 247 12.16 13.66 17.87
CA GLY A 247 10.92 13.14 18.44
C GLY A 247 9.83 14.20 18.64
N ARG A 248 10.08 15.47 18.30
CA ARG A 248 9.09 16.54 18.37
C ARG A 248 8.57 16.85 16.98
N GLU A 249 7.25 16.75 16.80
CA GLU A 249 6.63 16.98 15.51
C GLU A 249 5.86 18.29 15.46
N LEU A 250 6.00 18.97 14.33
CA LEU A 250 5.18 20.14 13.99
C LEU A 250 3.71 19.73 13.79
N ILE A 251 2.82 20.72 13.75
CA ILE A 251 1.42 20.47 13.41
C ILE A 251 1.37 19.77 12.06
N SER A 252 0.65 18.66 11.97
CA SER A 252 0.43 17.98 10.70
C SER A 252 -0.39 18.86 9.77
N GLY A 253 0.19 19.21 8.64
CA GLY A 253 -0.42 20.03 7.61
C GLY A 253 0.50 21.16 7.14
N PRO A 254 0.25 21.70 5.95
CA PRO A 254 0.94 22.87 5.44
C PRO A 254 0.65 24.12 6.30
N ALA A 255 1.50 25.13 6.21
CA ALA A 255 1.34 26.36 6.99
C ALA A 255 -0.04 27.00 6.81
N ARG A 256 -0.66 27.53 7.88
CA ARG A 256 -2.05 28.05 7.85
C ARG A 256 -2.27 29.18 6.82
N THR A 257 -1.21 29.85 6.38
CA THR A 257 -1.27 30.90 5.37
C THR A 257 -1.40 30.37 3.94
N SER A 258 -1.09 29.10 3.68
CA SER A 258 -1.16 28.52 2.34
C SER A 258 -2.57 28.03 1.97
N TRP A 259 -3.51 28.03 2.91
CA TRP A 259 -4.89 27.57 2.68
C TRP A 259 -5.92 28.45 3.37
N PRO A 260 -6.92 29.02 2.66
CA PRO A 260 -8.07 29.57 3.33
C PRO A 260 -8.80 28.40 4.01
N ALA A 261 -8.83 28.40 5.34
CA ALA A 261 -9.66 27.46 6.08
C ALA A 261 -11.09 27.61 5.56
N LYS A 262 -11.66 26.56 4.98
CA LYS A 262 -13.08 26.53 4.66
C LYS A 262 -13.81 26.63 6.00
N PRO A 263 -14.64 27.66 6.25
CA PRO A 263 -15.36 27.75 7.51
C PRO A 263 -16.22 26.49 7.62
N VAL A 264 -15.98 25.70 8.67
CA VAL A 264 -16.83 24.57 9.02
C VAL A 264 -18.20 25.16 9.30
N THR A 265 -19.17 24.82 8.46
CA THR A 265 -20.55 25.28 8.68
C THR A 265 -21.15 24.47 9.81
N ASP A 266 -22.03 25.05 10.63
CA ASP A 266 -22.64 24.35 11.77
C ASP A 266 -23.34 23.03 11.37
N ALA A 267 -23.74 22.90 10.10
CA ALA A 267 -24.30 21.68 9.52
C ALA A 267 -23.31 20.49 9.49
N GLU A 268 -22.01 20.73 9.33
CA GLU A 268 -20.98 19.67 9.36
C GLU A 268 -20.68 19.21 10.80
N MET A 269 -20.81 20.08 11.80
CA MET A 269 -20.68 19.69 13.21
C MET A 269 -21.89 18.90 13.74
N GLN A 270 -23.09 19.12 13.18
CA GLN A 270 -24.32 18.46 13.61
C GLN A 270 -24.52 17.06 12.99
N GLY A 271 -23.70 16.68 12.00
CA GLY A 271 -23.77 15.37 11.33
C GLY A 271 -23.20 14.18 12.12
N ILE A 272 -22.50 14.41 13.24
CA ILE A 272 -21.95 13.34 14.10
C ILE A 272 -23.01 12.95 15.12
N SER A 273 -24.13 12.42 14.63
CA SER A 273 -25.09 11.68 15.44
C SER A 273 -24.73 10.21 15.30
N VAL A 274 -24.03 9.62 16.28
CA VAL A 274 -23.84 8.16 16.33
C VAL A 274 -25.22 7.57 16.65
N PRO A 275 -25.89 6.86 15.72
CA PRO A 275 -27.15 6.24 16.05
C PRO A 275 -26.86 5.07 16.99
N LEU A 276 -27.46 5.09 18.18
CA LEU A 276 -27.55 3.92 19.03
C LEU A 276 -28.46 2.92 18.31
N ALA A 277 -27.85 1.97 17.59
CA ALA A 277 -28.57 0.96 16.83
C ALA A 277 -29.30 0.00 17.78
N THR A 278 -30.57 0.28 18.05
CA THR A 278 -31.55 -0.72 18.49
C THR A 278 -32.40 -1.11 17.28
N GLY A 279 -32.00 -2.14 16.55
CA GLY A 279 -32.72 -2.60 15.37
C GLY A 279 -32.31 -4.01 14.98
N ALA A 280 -33.30 -4.91 14.90
CA ALA A 280 -33.17 -6.33 14.67
C ALA A 280 -32.46 -6.68 13.35
N VAL A 281 -31.66 -7.75 13.38
CA VAL A 281 -30.97 -8.34 12.22
C VAL A 281 -32.01 -9.01 11.31
N ALA A 282 -32.18 -8.50 10.10
CA ALA A 282 -32.81 -9.23 9.01
C ALA A 282 -31.79 -10.19 8.37
N PRO A 283 -32.19 -11.41 7.95
CA PRO A 283 -31.28 -12.33 7.28
C PRO A 283 -30.90 -11.83 5.87
N PRO A 284 -29.71 -12.21 5.36
CA PRO A 284 -29.25 -11.75 4.05
C PRO A 284 -30.00 -12.43 2.90
N ASP A 285 -30.41 -11.63 1.91
CA ASP A 285 -30.91 -12.11 0.63
C ASP A 285 -29.79 -12.78 -0.17
N THR A 286 -30.01 -14.02 -0.60
CA THR A 286 -29.13 -14.76 -1.51
C THR A 286 -29.28 -14.24 -2.95
N PRO A 287 -28.20 -13.81 -3.63
CA PRO A 287 -28.28 -13.47 -5.05
C PRO A 287 -28.34 -14.75 -5.91
N SER A 288 -29.45 -14.92 -6.64
CA SER A 288 -29.59 -15.97 -7.65
C SER A 288 -28.88 -15.57 -8.95
N TRP A 289 -27.75 -16.20 -9.26
CA TRP A 289 -27.10 -16.10 -10.57
C TRP A 289 -27.76 -17.05 -11.58
N LEU A 290 -28.36 -16.50 -12.62
CA LEU A 290 -28.68 -17.26 -13.84
C LEU A 290 -27.48 -17.17 -14.80
N PRO A 291 -26.98 -18.28 -15.35
CA PRO A 291 -25.91 -18.23 -16.35
C PRO A 291 -26.44 -17.61 -17.65
N HIS A 292 -25.82 -16.51 -18.09
CA HIS A 292 -26.02 -15.98 -19.43
C HIS A 292 -25.33 -16.92 -20.43
N ALA A 293 -26.10 -17.42 -21.39
CA ALA A 293 -25.58 -18.23 -22.48
C ALA A 293 -24.52 -17.45 -23.27
N ALA A 294 -23.36 -18.06 -23.49
CA ALA A 294 -22.30 -17.53 -24.33
C ALA A 294 -22.83 -17.35 -25.76
N GLN A 295 -22.94 -16.10 -26.22
CA GLN A 295 -23.18 -15.78 -27.61
C GLN A 295 -21.84 -15.75 -28.34
N SER A 296 -21.66 -16.71 -29.25
CA SER A 296 -20.54 -16.79 -30.18
C SER A 296 -20.47 -15.50 -31.01
N ALA A 297 -19.34 -14.80 -30.92
CA ALA A 297 -19.07 -13.62 -31.73
C ALA A 297 -18.82 -14.02 -33.19
N THR A 298 -19.84 -13.86 -34.03
CA THR A 298 -19.67 -13.73 -35.47
C THR A 298 -19.15 -12.33 -35.79
N SER A 299 -17.99 -12.26 -36.43
CA SER A 299 -17.30 -11.05 -36.89
C SER A 299 -18.21 -10.15 -37.75
N ALA A 300 -18.45 -8.91 -37.32
CA ALA A 300 -19.01 -7.85 -38.16
C ALA A 300 -18.67 -6.44 -37.63
N ASN A 301 -17.58 -5.88 -38.18
CA ASN A 301 -17.34 -4.44 -38.41
C ASN A 301 -17.78 -3.46 -37.30
N ASP A 302 -16.89 -3.23 -36.32
CA ASP A 302 -17.17 -2.51 -35.06
C ASP A 302 -17.42 -1.00 -35.17
N GLY A 303 -17.58 -0.42 -36.36
CA GLY A 303 -18.00 0.98 -36.54
C GLY A 303 -17.10 2.04 -35.87
N LEU A 304 -15.90 1.67 -35.42
CA LEU A 304 -14.97 2.57 -34.75
C LEU A 304 -14.34 3.55 -35.74
N PRO A 305 -14.15 4.83 -35.35
CA PRO A 305 -13.43 5.78 -36.18
C PRO A 305 -12.00 5.28 -36.44
N GLN A 306 -11.56 5.39 -37.69
CA GLN A 306 -10.23 4.95 -38.11
C GLN A 306 -9.16 5.74 -37.35
N SER A 307 -8.21 5.01 -36.75
CA SER A 307 -7.10 5.58 -35.98
C SER A 307 -6.35 6.65 -36.78
N THR A 308 -6.18 7.83 -36.19
CA THR A 308 -5.44 8.97 -36.75
C THR A 308 -3.92 8.81 -36.57
N VAL A 309 -3.46 7.67 -36.07
CA VAL A 309 -2.04 7.38 -35.85
C VAL A 309 -1.35 7.19 -37.19
N ARG A 310 -0.26 7.95 -37.38
CA ARG A 310 0.57 7.89 -38.59
C ARG A 310 1.07 6.45 -38.84
N PRO A 311 1.17 6.01 -40.10
CA PRO A 311 1.54 4.63 -40.44
C PRO A 311 2.85 4.17 -39.78
N GLU A 312 3.83 5.07 -39.64
CA GLU A 312 5.14 4.76 -39.04
C GLU A 312 5.09 4.36 -37.55
N TYR A 313 4.07 4.78 -36.80
CA TYR A 313 3.95 4.49 -35.36
C TYR A 313 2.91 3.42 -35.03
N ARG A 314 2.28 2.83 -36.04
CA ARG A 314 1.22 1.83 -35.83
C ARG A 314 1.75 0.53 -35.19
N ASN A 315 3.05 0.27 -35.30
CA ASN A 315 3.70 -0.97 -34.87
C ASN A 315 4.78 -0.77 -33.80
N SER A 316 4.88 0.40 -33.15
CA SER A 316 5.97 0.74 -32.22
C SER A 316 5.97 -0.03 -30.88
N GLY A 317 5.20 -1.10 -30.77
CA GLY A 317 5.12 -1.97 -29.59
C GLY A 317 5.17 -3.47 -29.92
N ARG A 318 5.47 -3.84 -31.17
CA ARG A 318 5.71 -5.27 -31.48
C ARG A 318 7.16 -5.62 -31.14
N PRO A 319 7.40 -6.66 -30.31
CA PRO A 319 8.74 -7.17 -30.12
C PRO A 319 9.30 -7.64 -31.47
N LEU A 320 10.53 -7.25 -31.77
CA LEU A 320 11.27 -7.77 -32.92
C LEU A 320 11.58 -9.23 -32.60
N ILE A 321 10.93 -10.13 -33.34
CA ILE A 321 11.22 -11.57 -33.37
C ILE A 321 12.55 -11.80 -34.08
#